data_AF-A0A4R7Q9B6-F1
#
_entry.id   AF-A0A4R7Q9B6-F1
#
_cell.length_a   1.000
_cell.length_b   1.000
_cell.length_c   1.000
_cell.angle_alpha   90.00
_cell.angle_beta   90.00
_cell.angle_gamma   90.00
#
_symmetry.space_group_name_H-M   'P 1'
#
loop_
_entity.id
_entity.type
_entity.pdbx_description
1 polymer ?
#
loop_
_entity_poly.entity_id
_entity_poly.type
_entity_poly.pdbx_seq_one_letter_code
_entity_poly.pdbx_strand_id
1 'polypeptide(L)'
;MTIFDQLFFNSFNYYKKSAYRTEANRIAIAYITLVQASLLLVLGVFFAEFFQQMHVDTMSSSNAWILFAVASLFLYFKNWIQYSGKKRKIMNAKQQKKTGYGIFTLWLIPVVAIFLAVMFLKVV
;
A
#
# COMPACT_ATOMS: atom_id res chain seq x y z
N MET A 1 4.40 -11.03 12.70
CA MET A 1 3.70 -9.82 12.21
C MET A 1 4.67 -9.10 11.30
N THR A 2 4.27 -8.81 10.08
CA THR A 2 5.05 -7.99 9.14
C THR A 2 4.87 -6.49 9.44
N ILE A 3 5.70 -5.63 8.86
CA ILE A 3 5.54 -4.16 8.94
C ILE A 3 4.19 -3.74 8.36
N PHE A 4 3.75 -4.37 7.26
CA PHE A 4 2.43 -4.12 6.66
C PHE A 4 1.27 -4.49 7.60
N ASP A 5 1.38 -5.61 8.34
CA ASP A 5 0.37 -5.97 9.33
C ASP A 5 0.30 -4.91 10.45
N GLN A 6 1.44 -4.39 10.90
CA GLN A 6 1.47 -3.33 11.91
C GLN A 6 0.81 -2.04 11.40
N LEU A 7 1.15 -1.59 10.20
CA LEU A 7 0.53 -0.42 9.56
C LEU A 7 -0.98 -0.60 9.39
N PHE A 8 -1.43 -1.79 8.95
CA PHE A 8 -2.84 -2.15 8.87
C PHE A 8 -3.53 -2.02 10.23
N PHE A 9 -3.00 -2.66 11.27
CA PHE A 9 -3.63 -2.66 12.60
C PHE A 9 -3.61 -1.27 13.25
N ASN A 10 -2.64 -0.42 12.96
CA ASN A 10 -2.64 0.96 13.44
C ASN A 10 -3.74 1.78 12.81
N SER A 11 -3.87 1.71 11.48
CA SER A 11 -4.97 2.35 10.76
C SER A 11 -6.32 1.83 11.25
N PHE A 12 -6.47 0.49 11.34
CA PHE A 12 -7.68 -0.15 11.84
C PHE A 12 -8.05 0.29 13.26
N ASN A 13 -7.08 0.32 14.19
CA ASN A 13 -7.34 0.70 15.57
C ASN A 13 -7.70 2.19 15.72
N TYR A 14 -7.10 3.07 14.90
CA TYR A 14 -7.45 4.48 14.85
C TYR A 14 -8.90 4.68 14.40
N TYR A 15 -9.27 4.13 13.24
CA TYR A 15 -10.63 4.27 12.71
C TYR A 15 -11.69 3.53 13.53
N LYS A 16 -11.30 2.46 14.23
CA LYS A 16 -12.15 1.76 15.20
C LYS A 16 -12.46 2.59 16.44
N LYS A 17 -11.52 3.43 16.88
CA LYS A 17 -11.70 4.35 18.04
C LYS A 17 -12.49 5.60 17.67
N SER A 18 -12.56 5.92 16.37
CA SER A 18 -13.37 7.00 15.81
C SER A 18 -14.81 6.53 15.50
N ALA A 19 -15.68 7.45 15.05
CA ALA A 19 -17.09 7.18 14.70
C ALA A 19 -17.27 6.15 13.56
N TYR A 20 -16.19 5.80 12.84
CA TYR A 20 -16.19 4.90 11.67
C TYR A 20 -15.95 3.42 12.00
N ARG A 21 -16.40 2.95 13.17
CA ARG A 21 -16.13 1.60 13.69
C ARG A 21 -16.53 0.47 12.72
N THR A 22 -17.64 0.62 12.01
CA THR A 22 -18.17 -0.39 11.07
C THR A 22 -17.30 -0.49 9.81
N GLU A 23 -16.83 0.67 9.32
CA GLU A 23 -16.04 0.77 8.08
C GLU A 23 -14.53 0.71 8.31
N ALA A 24 -14.07 0.73 9.56
CA ALA A 24 -12.65 0.74 9.93
C ALA A 24 -11.84 -0.38 9.24
N ASN A 25 -12.45 -1.55 9.03
CA ASN A 25 -11.79 -2.65 8.34
C ASN A 25 -11.60 -2.35 6.84
N ARG A 26 -12.62 -1.81 6.17
CA ARG A 26 -12.55 -1.48 4.75
C ARG A 26 -11.56 -0.33 4.51
N ILE A 27 -11.58 0.68 5.38
CA ILE A 27 -10.62 1.80 5.34
C ILE A 27 -9.19 1.29 5.54
N ALA A 28 -8.95 0.41 6.51
CA ALA A 28 -7.61 -0.13 6.75
C ALA A 28 -7.12 -1.01 5.59
N ILE A 29 -8.00 -1.78 4.95
CA ILE A 29 -7.68 -2.58 3.75
C ILE A 29 -7.37 -1.66 2.56
N ALA A 30 -8.17 -0.62 2.34
CA ALA A 30 -7.93 0.35 1.28
C ALA A 30 -6.59 1.08 1.51
N TYR A 31 -6.33 1.50 2.75
CA TYR A 31 -5.07 2.13 3.15
C TYR A 31 -3.86 1.24 2.87
N ILE A 32 -3.83 -0.01 3.35
CA ILE A 32 -2.66 -0.86 3.17
C ILE A 32 -2.44 -1.22 1.70
N THR A 33 -3.52 -1.35 0.94
CA THR A 33 -3.47 -1.54 -0.51
C THR A 33 -2.87 -0.31 -1.20
N LEU A 34 -3.30 0.90 -0.81
CA LEU A 34 -2.75 2.14 -1.34
C LEU A 34 -1.25 2.26 -1.05
N VAL A 35 -0.82 1.93 0.17
CA VAL A 35 0.62 1.91 0.52
C VAL A 35 1.39 0.94 -0.36
N GLN A 36 0.95 -0.31 -0.47
CA GLN A 36 1.64 -1.31 -1.30
C GLN A 36 1.64 -0.93 -2.78
N ALA A 37 0.53 -0.41 -3.31
CA ALA A 37 0.43 0.05 -4.68
C ALA A 37 1.34 1.27 -4.94
N SER A 38 1.42 2.21 -4.00
CA SER A 38 2.34 3.37 -4.13
C SER A 38 3.81 2.95 -4.14
N LEU A 39 4.21 1.98 -3.31
CA LEU A 39 5.56 1.43 -3.33
C LEU A 39 5.84 0.66 -4.63
N LEU A 40 4.87 -0.12 -5.11
CA LEU A 40 4.95 -0.79 -6.40
C LEU A 40 5.12 0.21 -7.54
N LEU A 41 4.42 1.34 -7.51
CA LEU A 41 4.52 2.39 -8.52
C LEU A 41 5.91 3.03 -8.51
N VAL A 42 6.43 3.40 -7.33
CA VAL A 42 7.79 3.97 -7.21
C VAL A 42 8.83 3.01 -7.79
N LEU A 43 8.76 1.74 -7.42
CA LEU A 43 9.69 0.74 -7.95
C LEU A 43 9.52 0.53 -9.45
N GLY A 44 8.27 0.48 -9.94
CA GLY A 44 7.96 0.30 -11.35
C GLY A 44 8.51 1.43 -12.22
N VAL A 45 8.29 2.68 -11.81
CA VAL A 45 8.83 3.86 -12.51
C VAL A 45 10.35 3.91 -12.41
N PHE A 46 10.92 3.65 -11.22
CA PHE A 46 12.37 3.61 -11.04
C PHE A 46 13.04 2.60 -11.97
N PHE A 47 12.51 1.37 -12.08
CA PHE A 47 13.05 0.36 -12.97
C PHE A 47 12.84 0.70 -14.45
N ALA A 48 11.72 1.34 -14.81
CA ALA A 48 11.50 1.80 -16.18
C ALA A 48 12.61 2.78 -16.62
N GLU A 49 12.91 3.77 -15.78
CA GLU A 49 13.99 4.73 -16.04
C GLU A 49 15.37 4.06 -16.10
N PHE A 50 15.63 3.17 -15.15
CA PHE A 50 16.90 2.46 -15.09
C PHE A 50 17.13 1.60 -16.36
N PHE A 51 16.10 0.91 -16.84
CA PHE A 51 16.17 0.12 -18.06
C PHE A 51 16.31 0.97 -19.32
N GLN A 52 15.64 2.13 -19.37
CA GLN A 52 15.80 3.09 -20.45
C GLN A 52 17.26 3.58 -20.54
N GLN A 53 17.88 3.92 -19.41
CA GLN A 53 19.29 4.32 -19.38
C GLN A 53 20.24 3.19 -19.82
N MET A 54 19.88 1.94 -19.50
CA MET A 54 20.65 0.76 -19.93
C MET A 54 20.39 0.33 -21.38
N HIS A 55 19.62 1.09 -22.17
CA HIS A 55 19.26 0.76 -23.55
C HIS A 55 18.60 -0.63 -23.68
N VAL A 56 17.85 -1.04 -22.65
CA VAL A 56 17.06 -2.27 -22.68
C VAL A 56 15.71 -1.95 -23.30
N ASP A 57 15.31 -2.71 -24.32
CA ASP A 57 13.97 -2.60 -24.89
C ASP A 57 12.91 -3.00 -23.85
N THR A 58 12.30 -1.99 -23.24
CA THR A 58 11.20 -2.18 -22.29
C THR A 58 9.84 -2.16 -22.97
N MET A 59 8.82 -2.66 -22.27
CA MET A 59 7.44 -2.59 -22.76
C MET A 59 6.96 -1.14 -22.93
N SER A 60 5.96 -0.93 -23.79
CA SER A 60 5.32 0.37 -23.97
C SER A 60 4.67 0.88 -22.68
N SER A 61 4.61 2.20 -22.52
CA SER A 61 4.00 2.86 -21.34
C SER A 61 2.58 2.36 -21.06
N SER A 62 1.75 2.18 -22.10
CA SER A 62 0.37 1.68 -21.97
C SER A 62 0.33 0.29 -21.32
N ASN A 63 1.21 -0.62 -21.75
CA ASN A 63 1.28 -1.97 -21.20
C ASN A 63 1.75 -1.97 -19.73
N ALA A 64 2.65 -1.07 -19.37
CA ALA A 64 3.12 -0.91 -17.99
C ALA A 64 2.00 -0.40 -17.06
N TRP A 65 1.20 0.57 -17.50
CA TRP A 65 0.03 1.04 -16.74
C TRP A 65 -1.05 -0.05 -16.57
N ILE A 66 -1.30 -0.84 -17.60
CA ILE A 66 -2.21 -2.00 -17.53
C ILE A 66 -1.69 -3.01 -16.50
N LEU A 67 -0.40 -3.35 -16.57
CA LEU A 67 0.22 -4.28 -15.62
C LEU A 67 0.14 -3.75 -14.18
N PHE A 68 0.38 -2.45 -13.99
CA PHE A 68 0.24 -1.79 -12.69
C PHE A 68 -1.19 -1.88 -12.15
N ALA A 69 -2.20 -1.65 -12.99
CA ALA A 69 -3.61 -1.76 -12.60
C ALA A 69 -3.97 -3.19 -12.17
N VAL A 70 -3.54 -4.19 -12.94
CA VAL A 70 -3.75 -5.61 -12.62
C VAL A 70 -3.04 -6.00 -11.32
N ALA A 71 -1.79 -5.58 -11.14
CA ALA A 71 -1.03 -5.84 -9.93
C ALA A 71 -1.67 -5.16 -8.70
N SER A 72 -2.16 -3.93 -8.85
CA SER A 72 -2.87 -3.20 -7.79
C SER A 72 -4.17 -3.91 -7.39
N LEU A 73 -4.92 -4.43 -8.37
CA LEU A 73 -6.12 -5.23 -8.12
C LEU A 73 -5.79 -6.53 -7.37
N PHE A 74 -4.71 -7.22 -7.78
CA PHE A 74 -4.24 -8.41 -7.08
C PHE A 74 -3.83 -8.11 -5.63
N LEU A 75 -3.12 -7.00 -5.39
CA LEU A 75 -2.77 -6.53 -4.04
C LEU A 75 -4.02 -6.28 -3.19
N TYR A 76 -5.05 -5.64 -3.76
CA TYR A 76 -6.32 -5.43 -3.07
C TYR A 76 -6.95 -6.75 -2.62
N PHE A 77 -7.10 -7.71 -3.54
CA PHE A 77 -7.69 -9.02 -3.21
C PHE A 77 -6.86 -9.78 -2.18
N LYS A 78 -5.53 -9.78 -2.32
CA LYS A 78 -4.61 -10.39 -1.35
C LYS A 78 -4.80 -9.81 0.05
N ASN A 79 -4.82 -8.48 0.17
CA ASN A 79 -5.01 -7.79 1.44
C ASN A 79 -6.41 -8.04 2.00
N TRP A 80 -7.43 -8.03 1.14
CA TRP A 80 -8.80 -8.32 1.55
C TRP A 80 -8.92 -9.72 2.16
N ILE A 81 -8.34 -10.75 1.54
CA ILE A 81 -8.33 -12.13 2.07
C ILE A 81 -7.53 -12.22 3.38
N GLN A 82 -6.36 -11.58 3.44
CA GLN A 82 -5.48 -11.63 4.61
C GLN A 82 -6.10 -10.98 5.85
N TYR A 83 -6.72 -9.83 5.67
CA TYR A 83 -7.27 -9.02 6.76
C TYR A 83 -8.78 -9.21 6.97
N SER A 84 -9.44 -10.07 6.19
CA SER A 84 -10.80 -10.52 6.45
C SER A 84 -10.84 -11.83 7.25
N GLY A 85 -11.89 -12.02 8.05
CA GLY A 85 -12.18 -13.29 8.72
C GLY A 85 -11.29 -13.64 9.93
N LYS A 86 -10.98 -14.94 10.08
CA LYS A 86 -10.29 -15.52 11.27
C LYS A 86 -8.84 -15.06 11.40
N LYS A 87 -8.11 -14.87 10.29
CA LYS A 87 -6.69 -14.45 10.31
C LYS A 87 -6.51 -13.11 11.01
N ARG A 88 -7.39 -12.13 10.75
CA ARG A 88 -7.42 -10.84 11.47
C ARG A 88 -7.57 -11.01 12.98
N LYS A 89 -8.53 -11.85 13.43
CA LYS A 89 -8.79 -12.05 14.86
C LYS A 89 -7.56 -12.63 15.57
N ILE A 90 -6.89 -13.61 14.94
CA ILE A 90 -5.67 -14.22 15.47
C ILE A 90 -4.53 -13.19 15.53
N MET A 91 -4.32 -12.41 14.47
CA MET A 91 -3.25 -11.39 14.44
C MET A 91 -3.48 -10.25 15.43
N ASN A 92 -4.74 -9.81 15.60
CA ASN A 92 -5.10 -8.80 16.60
C ASN A 92 -4.93 -9.31 18.03
N ALA A 93 -5.21 -10.60 18.29
CA ALA A 93 -4.97 -11.20 19.60
C ALA A 93 -3.48 -11.40 19.91
N LYS A 94 -2.65 -11.63 18.89
CA LYS A 94 -1.18 -11.72 19.01
C LYS A 94 -0.48 -10.36 19.11
N GLN A 95 -1.22 -9.26 19.05
CA GLN A 95 -0.65 -7.92 19.06
C GLN A 95 -0.22 -7.53 20.47
N GLN A 96 1.07 -7.71 20.78
CA GLN A 96 1.61 -7.47 22.12
C GLN A 96 1.78 -5.99 22.49
N LYS A 97 1.98 -5.11 21.51
CA LYS A 97 2.02 -3.65 21.70
C LYS A 97 1.12 -2.96 20.68
N LYS A 98 0.21 -2.11 21.15
CA LYS A 98 -0.56 -1.20 20.30
C LYS A 98 0.36 -0.04 19.93
N THR A 99 0.87 -0.04 18.71
CA THR A 99 1.73 1.03 18.21
C THR A 99 0.90 2.30 17.98
N GLY A 100 1.21 3.38 18.71
CA GLY A 100 0.46 4.64 18.69
C GLY A 100 0.87 5.59 17.57
N TYR A 101 1.06 5.10 16.35
CA TYR A 101 1.39 6.00 15.23
C TYR A 101 0.24 6.97 14.97
N GLY A 102 0.57 8.25 14.81
CA GLY A 102 -0.39 9.29 14.45
C GLY A 102 -0.97 9.03 13.06
N ILE A 103 -2.24 9.40 12.87
CA ILE A 103 -2.92 9.23 11.56
C ILE A 103 -2.22 9.99 10.44
N PHE A 104 -1.61 11.14 10.76
CA PHE A 104 -0.82 11.94 9.82
C PHE A 104 0.39 11.16 9.32
N THR A 105 1.12 10.47 10.21
CA THR A 105 2.26 9.64 9.81
C THR A 105 1.83 8.49 8.90
N LEU A 106 0.67 7.88 9.16
CA LEU A 106 0.14 6.82 8.29
C LEU A 106 -0.13 7.32 6.88
N TRP A 107 -0.83 8.46 6.73
CA TRP A 107 -1.14 9.02 5.41
C TRP A 107 0.05 9.66 4.69
N LEU A 108 1.07 10.09 5.44
CA LEU A 108 2.29 10.65 4.85
C LEU A 108 3.08 9.59 4.06
N ILE A 109 3.02 8.31 4.45
CA ILE A 109 3.70 7.21 3.75
C ILE A 109 3.28 7.11 2.28
N PRO A 110 2.00 6.87 1.93
CA PRO A 110 1.58 6.77 0.53
C PRO A 110 1.72 8.11 -0.20
N VAL A 111 1.55 9.25 0.49
CA VAL A 111 1.72 10.59 -0.13
C VAL A 111 3.16 10.81 -0.59
N VAL A 112 4.15 10.51 0.26
CA VAL A 112 5.57 10.63 -0.10
C VAL A 112 5.94 9.65 -1.20
N ALA A 113 5.42 8.42 -1.16
CA ALA A 113 5.65 7.44 -2.22
C ALA A 113 5.09 7.92 -3.57
N ILE A 114 3.85 8.42 -3.61
CA ILE A 114 3.26 8.96 -4.84
C ILE A 114 4.03 10.19 -5.32
N PHE A 115 4.42 11.09 -4.42
CA PHE A 115 5.25 12.25 -4.76
C PHE A 115 6.57 11.83 -5.42
N LEU A 116 7.27 10.83 -4.85
CA LEU A 116 8.49 10.28 -5.43
C LEU A 116 8.23 9.66 -6.82
N ALA A 117 7.16 8.87 -6.97
CA ALA A 117 6.81 8.28 -8.27
C ALA A 117 6.55 9.34 -9.34
N VAL A 118 5.83 10.42 -8.99
CA VAL A 118 5.58 11.54 -9.92
C VAL A 118 6.86 12.30 -10.24
N MET A 119 7.77 12.47 -9.27
CA MET A 119 9.07 13.06 -9.50
C MET A 119 9.87 12.26 -10.55
N PHE A 120 9.95 10.95 -10.41
CA PHE A 120 10.61 10.10 -11.42
C PHE A 120 9.89 10.15 -12.77
N LEU A 121 8.55 10.16 -12.80
CA LEU A 121 7.79 10.27 -14.05
C LEU A 121 7.98 11.60 -14.79
N LYS A 122 8.31 12.69 -14.09
CA LYS A 122 8.59 14.00 -14.69
C LYS A 122 10.05 14.17 -15.12
N VAL A 123 10.94 13.30 -14.66
CA VAL A 123 12.33 13.27 -15.12
C VAL A 123 12.43 12.59 -16.50
N VAL A 124 11.42 11.79 -16.86
CA VAL A 124 11.15 11.30 -18.24
C VAL A 124 10.87 12.47 -19.18
#